data_AF-A0A838FRD0-F1
#
_entry.id   AF-A0A838FRD0-F1
#
_cell.length_a   1.000
_cell.length_b   1.000
_cell.length_c   1.000
_cell.angle_alpha   90.00
_cell.angle_beta   90.00
_cell.angle_gamma   90.00
#
_symmetry.space_group_name_H-M   'P 1'
#
loop_
_entity.id
_entity.type
_entity.pdbx_description
1 polymer ?
#
loop_
_entity_poly.entity_id
_entity_poly.type
_entity_poly.pdbx_seq_one_letter_code
_entity_poly.pdbx_strand_id
1 'polypeptide(L)'
;MFLAEAACLEEATEQAQQAVIVGEALLVSDVNNATAANTHALSMAQLGRCHLLAATSPKTEATKRGEHLRDAKSAYQRSLEIWIALRDRGALSGADAGKIDEATRSIALCEAELARP
;
A
#
# COMPACT_ATOMS: atom_id res chain seq x y z
N MET A 1 -24.08 3.45 -13.65
CA MET A 1 -22.95 4.25 -13.14
C MET A 1 -21.98 3.32 -12.41
N PHE A 2 -21.20 2.51 -13.13
CA PHE A 2 -20.34 1.44 -12.55
C PHE A 2 -19.07 1.15 -13.36
N LEU A 3 -18.94 1.74 -14.56
CA LEU A 3 -17.71 1.69 -15.36
C LEU A 3 -16.71 2.76 -14.90
N ALA A 4 -17.22 3.88 -14.37
CA ALA A 4 -16.40 4.97 -13.85
C ALA A 4 -15.59 4.58 -12.60
N GLU A 5 -16.14 3.76 -11.71
CA GLU A 5 -15.44 3.32 -10.47
C GLU A 5 -14.30 2.34 -10.78
N ALA A 6 -14.47 1.45 -11.77
CA ALA A 6 -13.43 0.53 -12.19
C ALA A 6 -12.28 1.25 -12.91
N ALA A 7 -12.60 2.19 -13.82
CA ALA A 7 -11.60 3.02 -14.48
C ALA A 7 -10.82 3.89 -13.48
N CYS A 8 -11.49 4.40 -12.45
CA CYS A 8 -10.84 5.15 -11.37
C CYS A 8 -9.87 4.27 -10.55
N LEU A 9 -10.16 2.98 -10.39
CA LEU A 9 -9.29 2.05 -9.66
C LEU A 9 -8.04 1.68 -10.45
N GLU A 10 -8.15 1.46 -11.76
CA GLU A 10 -6.99 1.22 -12.63
C GLU A 10 -6.07 2.44 -12.65
N GLU A 11 -6.63 3.63 -12.89
CA GLU A 11 -5.87 4.88 -12.86
C GLU A 11 -5.19 5.12 -11.51
N ALA A 12 -5.90 4.89 -10.39
CA ALA A 12 -5.31 5.01 -9.06
C ALA A 12 -4.18 4.01 -8.81
N THR A 13 -4.28 2.80 -9.35
CA THR A 13 -3.24 1.77 -9.24
C THR A 13 -2.00 2.18 -10.02
N GLU A 14 -2.16 2.65 -11.26
CA GLU A 14 -1.05 3.15 -12.09
C GLU A 14 -0.35 4.34 -11.43
N GLN A 15 -1.11 5.31 -10.92
CA GLN A 15 -0.55 6.46 -10.22
C GLN A 15 0.22 6.04 -8.95
N ALA A 16 -0.31 5.10 -8.18
CA ALA A 16 0.38 4.56 -7.01
C ALA A 16 1.69 3.87 -7.39
N GLN A 17 1.69 3.05 -8.46
CA GLN A 17 2.89 2.38 -8.96
C GLN A 17 3.96 3.38 -9.42
N GLN A 18 3.58 4.43 -10.15
CA GLN A 18 4.52 5.47 -10.56
C GLN A 18 5.11 6.21 -9.34
N ALA A 19 4.28 6.51 -8.34
CA ALA A 19 4.75 7.14 -7.11
C ALA A 19 5.68 6.23 -6.29
N VAL A 20 5.48 4.91 -6.33
CA VAL A 20 6.42 3.93 -5.75
C VAL A 20 7.77 4.02 -6.46
N ILE A 21 7.80 3.96 -7.79
CA ILE A 21 9.03 4.02 -8.61
C ILE A 21 9.81 5.31 -8.33
N VAL A 22 9.14 6.46 -8.30
CA VAL A 22 9.78 7.74 -8.00
C VAL A 22 10.35 7.75 -6.57
N GLY A 23 9.60 7.23 -5.60
CA GLY A 23 10.05 7.10 -4.22
C GLY A 23 11.31 6.23 -4.09
N GLU A 24 11.35 5.09 -4.79
CA GLU A 24 12.54 4.21 -4.83
C GLU A 24 13.74 4.91 -5.44
N ALA A 25 13.57 5.59 -6.57
CA ALA A 25 14.66 6.32 -7.22
C ALA A 25 15.27 7.40 -6.32
N LEU A 26 14.42 8.10 -5.54
CA LEU A 26 14.88 9.08 -4.56
C LEU A 26 15.66 8.42 -3.41
N LEU A 27 15.21 7.27 -2.92
CA LEU A 27 15.89 6.53 -1.85
C LEU A 27 17.20 5.88 -2.30
N VAL A 28 17.31 5.48 -3.57
CA VAL A 28 18.59 5.05 -4.18
C VAL A 28 19.60 6.21 -4.19
N SER A 29 19.13 7.43 -4.43
CA SER A 29 19.97 8.62 -4.45
C SER A 29 20.36 9.10 -3.05
N ASP A 30 19.44 9.02 -2.09
CA ASP A 30 19.68 9.34 -0.68
C ASP A 30 18.79 8.49 0.25
N VAL A 31 19.39 7.46 0.85
CA VAL A 31 18.71 6.55 1.80
C VAL A 31 18.28 7.23 3.10
N ASN A 32 18.85 8.39 3.44
CA ASN A 32 18.52 9.14 4.65
C ASN A 32 17.40 10.17 4.43
N ASN A 33 16.90 10.31 3.19
CA ASN A 33 15.83 11.23 2.87
C ASN A 33 14.49 10.77 3.51
N ALA A 34 14.19 11.30 4.69
CA ALA A 34 12.99 10.96 5.44
C ALA A 34 11.69 11.29 4.69
N THR A 35 11.67 12.38 3.93
CA THR A 35 10.52 12.77 3.11
C THR A 35 10.31 11.76 1.99
N ALA A 36 11.36 11.37 1.27
CA ALA A 36 11.25 10.35 0.22
C ALA A 36 10.82 9.00 0.77
N ALA A 37 11.36 8.60 1.93
CA ALA A 37 10.95 7.37 2.61
C ALA A 37 9.46 7.40 2.99
N ASN A 38 8.98 8.50 3.57
CA ASN A 38 7.58 8.63 3.95
C ASN A 38 6.65 8.63 2.74
N THR A 39 7.02 9.36 1.68
CA THR A 39 6.28 9.36 0.41
C THR A 39 6.24 7.95 -0.19
N HIS A 40 7.36 7.24 -0.23
CA HIS A 40 7.41 5.87 -0.74
C HIS A 40 6.53 4.92 0.09
N ALA A 41 6.53 5.04 1.43
CA ALA A 41 5.63 4.28 2.30
C ALA A 41 4.15 4.58 2.05
N LEU A 42 3.78 5.86 1.88
CA LEU A 42 2.42 6.27 1.54
C LEU A 42 1.98 5.71 0.18
N SER A 43 2.85 5.75 -0.83
CA SER A 43 2.58 5.19 -2.16
C SER A 43 2.36 3.67 -2.10
N MET A 44 3.19 2.96 -1.33
CA MET A 44 3.03 1.52 -1.11
C MET A 44 1.71 1.21 -0.38
N ALA A 45 1.34 1.98 0.64
CA ALA A 45 0.06 1.80 1.33
C ALA A 45 -1.14 2.08 0.42
N GLN A 46 -1.05 3.09 -0.45
CA GLN A 46 -2.07 3.39 -1.45
C GLN A 46 -2.20 2.27 -2.49
N LEU A 47 -1.08 1.71 -2.95
CA LEU A 47 -1.07 0.55 -3.84
C LEU A 47 -1.74 -0.66 -3.15
N GLY A 48 -1.42 -0.90 -1.88
CA GLY A 48 -2.06 -1.94 -1.08
C GLY A 48 -3.58 -1.76 -0.97
N ARG A 49 -4.03 -0.52 -0.80
CA ARG A 49 -5.46 -0.17 -0.77
C ARG A 49 -6.14 -0.43 -2.11
N CYS A 50 -5.49 -0.10 -3.23
CA CYS A 50 -6.04 -0.35 -4.56
C CYS A 50 -6.23 -1.84 -4.80
N HIS A 51 -5.23 -2.66 -4.45
CA HIS A 51 -5.34 -4.11 -4.53
C HIS A 51 -6.43 -4.67 -3.60
N LEU A 52 -6.54 -4.18 -2.36
CA LEU A 52 -7.60 -4.62 -1.45
C LEU A 52 -9.00 -4.28 -2.00
N LEU A 53 -9.18 -3.08 -2.55
CA LEU A 53 -10.42 -2.70 -3.22
C LEU A 53 -10.72 -3.61 -4.42
N ALA A 54 -9.71 -3.91 -5.24
CA ALA A 54 -9.85 -4.85 -6.35
C ALA A 54 -10.25 -6.25 -5.87
N ALA A 55 -9.67 -6.75 -4.78
CA ALA A 55 -10.04 -8.05 -4.20
C ALA A 55 -11.49 -8.10 -3.71
N THR A 56 -11.98 -7.02 -3.10
CA THR A 56 -13.35 -6.92 -2.58
C THR A 56 -14.41 -6.63 -3.64
N SER A 57 -14.00 -6.29 -4.86
CA SER A 57 -14.94 -6.05 -5.96
C SER A 57 -15.71 -7.33 -6.34
N PRO A 58 -17.04 -7.25 -6.49
CA PRO A 58 -17.85 -8.41 -6.88
C PRO A 58 -17.55 -8.91 -8.31
N LYS A 59 -16.86 -8.12 -9.13
CA LYS A 59 -16.46 -8.49 -10.50
C LYS A 59 -15.14 -9.29 -10.54
N THR A 60 -14.42 -9.35 -9.43
CA THR A 60 -13.11 -9.99 -9.38
C THR A 60 -13.28 -11.50 -9.24
N GLU A 61 -12.77 -12.23 -10.22
CA GLU A 61 -12.69 -13.69 -10.22
C GLU A 61 -11.98 -14.19 -8.95
N ALA A 62 -12.40 -15.35 -8.43
CA ALA A 62 -11.88 -15.87 -7.16
C ALA A 62 -10.35 -16.07 -7.16
N THR A 63 -9.77 -16.47 -8.30
CA THR A 63 -8.32 -16.59 -8.49
C THR A 63 -7.61 -15.24 -8.38
N LYS A 64 -8.12 -14.23 -9.11
CA LYS A 64 -7.61 -12.85 -9.09
C LYS A 64 -7.80 -12.17 -7.73
N ARG A 65 -8.84 -12.54 -6.98
CA ARG A 65 -9.05 -12.06 -5.60
C ARG A 65 -7.88 -12.47 -4.71
N GLY A 66 -7.46 -13.72 -4.78
CA GLY A 66 -6.32 -14.22 -4.00
C GLY A 66 -5.01 -13.52 -4.37
N GLU A 67 -4.78 -13.24 -5.66
CA GLU A 67 -3.62 -12.47 -6.13
C GLU A 67 -3.63 -11.05 -5.56
N HIS A 68 -4.74 -10.32 -5.74
CA HIS A 68 -4.88 -8.97 -5.19
C HIS A 68 -4.72 -8.90 -3.67
N LEU A 69 -5.21 -9.89 -2.91
CA LEU A 69 -5.00 -9.91 -1.45
C LEU A 69 -3.52 -10.12 -1.08
N ARG A 70 -2.77 -10.92 -1.83
CA ARG A 70 -1.32 -11.10 -1.60
C ARG A 70 -0.54 -9.85 -1.97
N ASP A 71 -0.88 -9.22 -3.09
CA ASP A 71 -0.26 -7.96 -3.52
C ASP A 71 -0.55 -6.84 -2.52
N ALA A 72 -1.81 -6.75 -2.04
CA ALA A 72 -2.20 -5.82 -0.99
C ALA A 72 -1.38 -6.03 0.28
N LYS A 73 -1.30 -7.27 0.76
CA LYS A 73 -0.51 -7.64 1.96
C LYS A 73 0.95 -7.23 1.79
N SER A 74 1.58 -7.60 0.67
CA SER A 74 2.99 -7.28 0.39
C SER A 74 3.23 -5.77 0.41
N ALA A 75 2.35 -4.99 -0.22
CA ALA A 75 2.46 -3.54 -0.26
C ALA A 75 2.33 -2.90 1.13
N TYR A 76 1.38 -3.37 1.96
CA TYR A 76 1.24 -2.89 3.33
C TYR A 76 2.38 -3.32 4.25
N GLN A 77 2.95 -4.51 4.06
CA GLN A 77 4.14 -4.94 4.81
C GLN A 77 5.32 -4.02 4.52
N ARG A 78 5.53 -3.67 3.25
CA ARG A 78 6.61 -2.77 2.87
C ARG A 78 6.44 -1.36 3.43
N SER A 79 5.23 -0.80 3.37
CA SER A 79 4.97 0.53 3.97
C SER A 79 5.16 0.52 5.48
N LEU A 80 4.72 -0.55 6.16
CA LEU A 80 4.92 -0.73 7.60
C LEU A 80 6.40 -0.78 7.99
N GLU A 81 7.21 -1.54 7.26
CA GLU A 81 8.67 -1.60 7.48
C GLU A 81 9.32 -0.21 7.42
N ILE A 82 8.95 0.58 6.42
CA ILE A 82 9.51 1.93 6.23
C ILE A 82 9.07 2.87 7.35
N TRP A 83 7.78 2.84 7.75
CA TRP A 83 7.29 3.68 8.83
C TRP A 83 7.87 3.31 10.19
N ILE A 84 8.08 2.02 10.46
CA ILE A 84 8.81 1.57 11.65
C ILE A 84 10.24 2.11 11.63
N ALA A 85 10.96 1.98 10.51
CA ALA A 85 12.32 2.51 10.39
C ALA A 85 12.37 4.05 10.57
N LEU A 86 11.39 4.79 10.04
CA LEU A 86 11.25 6.23 10.23
C LEU A 86 10.99 6.60 11.69
N ARG A 87 10.10 5.86 12.37
CA ARG A 87 9.79 6.08 13.79
C ARG A 87 11.02 5.82 14.66
N ASP A 88 11.71 4.71 14.43
CA ASP A 88 12.82 4.26 15.26
C ASP A 88 14.01 5.24 15.19
N ARG A 89 14.16 5.99 14.09
CA ARG A 89 15.14 7.08 13.95
C ARG A 89 14.59 8.48 14.26
N GLY A 90 13.36 8.60 14.77
CA GLY A 90 12.74 9.87 15.15
C GLY A 90 12.37 10.78 13.97
N ALA A 91 12.22 10.23 12.76
CA ALA A 91 11.95 10.96 11.53
C ALA A 91 10.50 10.81 11.02
N LEU A 92 9.66 10.04 11.71
CA LEU A 92 8.24 9.93 11.37
C LEU A 92 7.49 11.17 11.89
N SER A 93 6.76 11.84 11.00
CA SER A 93 5.96 13.00 11.38
C SER A 93 4.80 12.60 12.30
N GLY A 94 4.36 13.52 13.17
CA GLY A 94 3.21 13.26 14.04
C GLY A 94 1.91 13.00 13.25
N ALA A 95 1.77 13.62 12.07
CA ALA A 95 0.63 13.39 11.18
C ALA A 95 0.57 11.95 10.63
N ASP A 96 1.73 11.31 10.49
CA ASP A 96 1.87 9.95 9.98
C ASP A 96 1.99 8.89 11.09
N ALA A 97 1.96 9.29 12.36
CA ALA A 97 2.12 8.36 13.49
C ALA A 97 1.07 7.23 13.50
N GLY A 98 -0.16 7.53 13.06
CA GLY A 98 -1.24 6.54 12.96
C GLY A 98 -1.12 5.56 11.79
N LYS A 99 -0.15 5.74 10.87
CA LYS A 99 0.00 4.93 9.66
C LYS A 99 0.49 3.52 9.94
N ILE A 100 1.29 3.34 10.99
CA ILE A 100 1.75 2.02 11.46
C ILE A 100 0.53 1.14 11.84
N ASP A 101 -0.40 1.68 12.62
CA ASP A 101 -1.60 0.95 13.03
C ASP A 101 -2.53 0.68 11.84
N GLU A 102 -2.65 1.64 10.92
CA GLU A 102 -3.44 1.49 9.68
C GLU A 102 -2.91 0.36 8.79
N ALA A 103 -1.60 0.30 8.56
CA ALA A 103 -0.98 -0.78 7.80
C ALA A 103 -1.13 -2.12 8.51
N THR A 104 -0.92 -2.17 9.82
CA THR A 104 -1.05 -3.40 10.62
C THR A 104 -2.46 -3.97 10.52
N ARG A 105 -3.50 -3.14 10.65
CA ARG A 105 -4.90 -3.56 10.47
C ARG A 105 -5.18 -4.06 9.05
N SER A 106 -4.64 -3.38 8.05
CA SER A 106 -4.84 -3.75 6.64
C SER A 106 -4.18 -5.09 6.30
N ILE A 107 -3.00 -5.38 6.87
CA ILE A 107 -2.34 -6.70 6.75
C ILE A 107 -3.22 -7.78 7.37
N ALA A 108 -3.70 -7.58 8.60
CA ALA A 108 -4.56 -8.54 9.27
C ALA A 108 -5.86 -8.82 8.49
N LEU A 109 -6.44 -7.80 7.86
CA LEU A 109 -7.60 -7.95 6.98
C LEU A 109 -7.27 -8.81 5.74
N CYS A 110 -6.13 -8.57 5.09
CA CYS A 110 -5.70 -9.38 3.95
C CYS A 110 -5.49 -10.85 4.34
N GLU A 111 -4.89 -11.09 5.51
CA GLU A 111 -4.69 -12.44 6.04
C GLU A 111 -6.00 -13.15 6.37
N ALA A 112 -6.96 -12.45 6.98
CA ALA A 112 -8.27 -13.00 7.28
C ALA A 112 -9.04 -13.41 6.02
N GLU A 113 -8.99 -12.59 4.97
CA GLU A 113 -9.65 -12.90 3.69
C GLU A 113 -8.93 -14.03 2.92
N LEU A 114 -7.59 -14.10 2.99
CA LEU A 114 -6.81 -15.21 2.40
C LEU A 114 -7.03 -16.55 3.11
N ALA A 115 -7.37 -16.53 4.40
CA ALA A 115 -7.64 -17.74 5.18
C ALA A 115 -9.09 -18.24 5.05
N ARG A 116 -9.98 -17.48 4.39
CA ARG A 116 -11.37 -17.90 4.18
C ARG A 116 -11.39 -19.05 3.14
N PRO A 117 -12.08 -20.17 3.46
CA PRO A 117 -12.18 -21.33 2.56
C PRO A 117 -13.03 -21.07 1.32
#